data_AF-A0AAJ1KVU1-F1
#
_entry.id   AF-A0AAJ1KVU1-F1
#
_cell.length_a   1.000
_cell.length_b   1.000
_cell.length_c   1.000
_cell.angle_alpha   90.00
_cell.angle_beta   90.00
_cell.angle_gamma   90.00
#
_symmetry.space_group_name_H-M   'P 1'
#
loop_
_entity.id
_entity.type
_entity.pdbx_description
1 polymer ?
#
loop_
_entity_poly.entity_id
_entity_poly.type
_entity_poly.pdbx_seq_one_letter_code
_entity_poly.pdbx_strand_id
1 'polypeptide(L)'
;MSNARCIRRWEVEFKPICDSKVNPFWRKSDLNGYIREAALTTAYSMVESMAERNAKVDYDGEPNGWLPEFSAWYRERREKYLKEARDYLDEEATNDEIDEEIQNELEAWND
;
A
#
# COMPACT_ATOMS: atom_id res chain seq x y z
N MET A 1 -8.00 -2.43 3.83
CA MET A 1 -8.17 -1.13 3.19
C MET A 1 -9.05 -1.23 1.96
N SER A 2 -10.05 -0.37 1.85
CA SER A 2 -10.80 -0.15 0.62
C SER A 2 -9.88 0.49 -0.40
N ASN A 3 -9.59 -0.24 -1.48
CA ASN A 3 -8.81 0.24 -2.62
C ASN A 3 -9.27 1.63 -3.09
N ALA A 4 -10.56 1.95 -2.92
CA ALA A 4 -11.12 3.24 -3.28
C ALA A 4 -10.54 4.42 -2.48
N ARG A 5 -10.14 4.25 -1.21
CA ARG A 5 -9.53 5.34 -0.42
C ARG A 5 -8.12 5.63 -0.92
N CYS A 6 -7.30 4.60 -1.11
CA CYS A 6 -5.94 4.75 -1.65
C CYS A 6 -5.94 5.36 -3.06
N ILE A 7 -6.83 4.88 -3.95
CA ILE A 7 -7.02 5.48 -5.29
C ILE A 7 -7.35 6.97 -5.19
N ARG A 8 -8.26 7.37 -4.30
CA ARG A 8 -8.61 8.79 -4.13
C ARG A 8 -7.44 9.63 -3.65
N ARG A 9 -6.59 9.10 -2.76
CA ARG A 9 -5.39 9.82 -2.27
C ARG A 9 -4.37 10.01 -3.39
N TRP A 10 -4.07 8.95 -4.15
CA TRP A 10 -3.23 9.03 -5.36
C TRP A 10 -3.78 10.01 -6.40
N GLU A 11 -5.08 9.98 -6.67
CA GLU A 11 -5.71 10.92 -7.60
C GLU A 11 -5.57 12.37 -7.12
N VAL A 12 -5.70 12.64 -5.81
CA VAL A 12 -5.51 13.98 -5.24
C VAL A 12 -4.06 14.44 -5.39
N GLU A 13 -3.10 13.58 -5.07
CA GLU A 13 -1.66 13.88 -5.16
C GLU A 13 -1.22 14.17 -6.60
N PHE A 14 -1.71 13.39 -7.57
CA PHE A 14 -1.28 13.50 -8.96
C PHE A 14 -2.12 14.46 -9.81
N LYS A 15 -3.28 14.91 -9.33
CA LYS A 15 -4.12 15.88 -10.05
C LYS A 15 -3.37 17.14 -10.51
N PRO A 16 -2.55 17.82 -9.67
CA PRO A 16 -1.78 18.99 -10.13
C PRO A 16 -0.69 18.61 -11.14
N ILE A 17 -0.11 17.41 -11.02
CA ILE A 17 0.97 16.93 -11.89
C ILE A 17 0.42 16.57 -13.29
N CYS A 18 -0.77 15.98 -13.35
CA CYS A 18 -1.42 15.58 -14.59
C CYS A 18 -2.13 16.74 -15.34
N ASP A 19 -1.98 17.98 -14.87
CA ASP A 19 -2.40 19.16 -15.62
C ASP A 19 -1.41 19.44 -16.74
N SER A 20 -1.87 19.33 -18.00
CA SER A 20 -1.07 19.61 -19.19
C SER A 20 -0.49 21.02 -19.25
N LYS A 21 -1.00 21.97 -18.44
CA LYS A 21 -0.43 23.31 -18.29
C LYS A 21 0.81 23.34 -17.39
N VAL A 22 0.98 22.33 -16.54
CA VAL A 22 2.07 22.20 -15.56
C VAL A 22 3.11 21.20 -16.05
N ASN A 23 2.68 20.06 -16.58
CA ASN A 23 3.56 18.98 -17.01
C ASN A 23 3.28 18.56 -18.46
N PRO A 24 4.28 18.56 -19.37
CA PRO A 24 4.07 18.17 -20.76
C PRO A 24 3.98 16.64 -20.96
N PHE A 25 4.40 15.84 -19.97
CA PHE A 25 4.47 14.38 -20.05
C PHE A 25 3.21 13.73 -19.47
N TRP A 26 2.83 14.13 -18.25
CA TRP A 26 1.68 13.57 -17.56
C TRP A 26 0.36 14.19 -18.03
N ARG A 27 -0.65 13.35 -18.25
CA ARG A 27 -1.96 13.74 -18.77
C ARG A 27 -3.06 13.30 -17.81
N LYS A 28 -4.21 13.95 -17.93
CA LYS A 28 -5.44 13.57 -17.20
C LYS A 28 -5.87 12.10 -17.43
N SER A 29 -5.51 11.49 -18.57
CA SER A 29 -5.75 10.07 -18.81
C SER A 29 -4.97 9.18 -17.85
N ASP A 30 -3.78 9.60 -17.42
CA ASP A 30 -2.86 8.79 -16.62
C ASP A 30 -3.37 8.64 -15.19
N LEU A 31 -4.16 9.60 -14.69
CA LEU A 31 -4.92 9.48 -13.44
C LEU A 31 -5.78 8.21 -13.39
N ASN A 32 -6.39 7.85 -14.52
CA ASN A 32 -7.26 6.67 -14.62
C ASN A 32 -6.52 5.40 -15.05
N GLY A 33 -5.29 5.55 -15.57
CA GLY A 33 -4.43 4.45 -15.99
C GLY A 33 -3.36 4.18 -14.94
N TYR A 34 -2.13 4.58 -15.25
CA TYR A 34 -0.95 4.30 -14.44
C TYR A 34 -1.10 4.68 -12.95
N ILE A 35 -1.64 5.85 -12.64
CA ILE A 35 -1.81 6.30 -11.25
C ILE A 35 -2.80 5.45 -10.48
N ARG A 36 -3.84 4.96 -11.15
CA ARG A 36 -4.79 4.03 -10.54
C ARG A 36 -4.14 2.68 -10.26
N GLU A 37 -3.28 2.20 -11.15
CA GLU A 37 -2.52 0.96 -10.97
C GLU A 37 -1.50 1.07 -9.83
N ALA A 38 -0.79 2.21 -9.75
CA ALA A 38 0.09 2.52 -8.62
C ALA A 38 -0.70 2.47 -7.31
N ALA A 39 -1.84 3.15 -7.23
CA ALA A 39 -2.69 3.13 -6.04
C ALA A 39 -3.19 1.75 -5.63
N LEU A 40 -3.48 0.87 -6.60
CA LEU A 40 -3.83 -0.51 -6.30
C LEU A 40 -2.64 -1.30 -5.76
N THR A 41 -1.45 -1.03 -6.27
CA THR A 41 -0.20 -1.63 -5.81
C THR A 41 0.13 -1.19 -4.39
N THR A 42 0.09 0.11 -4.10
CA THR A 42 0.25 0.66 -2.74
C THR A 42 -0.73 0.01 -1.78
N ALA A 43 -2.01 -0.07 -2.18
CA ALA A 43 -3.03 -0.67 -1.33
C ALA A 43 -2.77 -2.15 -1.02
N TYR A 44 -2.24 -2.88 -1.98
CA TYR A 44 -1.84 -4.27 -1.80
C TYR A 44 -0.61 -4.38 -0.87
N SER A 45 0.43 -3.57 -1.11
CA SER A 45 1.65 -3.53 -0.30
C SER A 45 1.37 -3.22 1.17
N MET A 46 0.51 -2.25 1.46
CA MET A 46 0.11 -1.93 2.84
C MET A 46 -0.55 -3.12 3.54
N VAL A 47 -1.44 -3.84 2.85
CA VAL A 47 -2.13 -5.01 3.42
C VAL A 47 -1.14 -6.16 3.67
N GLU A 48 -0.27 -6.45 2.71
CA GLU A 48 0.76 -7.49 2.86
C GLU A 48 1.72 -7.16 4.00
N SER A 49 2.24 -5.93 4.05
CA SER A 49 3.19 -5.48 5.08
C SER A 49 2.57 -5.57 6.49
N MET A 50 1.32 -5.11 6.65
CA MET A 50 0.60 -5.24 7.92
C MET A 50 0.36 -6.70 8.30
N ALA A 51 -0.04 -7.54 7.34
CA ALA A 51 -0.28 -8.97 7.57
C ALA A 51 1.00 -9.69 8.00
N GLU A 52 2.12 -9.43 7.33
CA GLU A 52 3.43 -9.99 7.68
C GLU A 52 3.91 -9.54 9.04
N ARG A 53 3.76 -8.24 9.36
CA ARG A 53 4.13 -7.69 10.67
C ARG A 53 3.32 -8.32 11.80
N ASN A 54 2.01 -8.45 11.62
CA ASN A 54 1.13 -9.08 12.61
C ASN A 54 1.46 -10.56 12.78
N ALA A 55 1.67 -11.28 11.68
CA ALA A 55 2.07 -12.68 11.69
C ALA A 55 3.41 -12.89 12.40
N LYS A 56 4.35 -11.96 12.24
CA LYS A 56 5.63 -12.00 12.95
C LYS A 56 5.47 -11.83 14.44
N VAL A 57 4.75 -10.79 14.87
CA VAL A 57 4.46 -10.57 16.29
C VAL A 57 3.81 -11.81 16.93
N ASP A 58 2.90 -12.49 16.23
CA ASP A 58 2.28 -13.73 16.70
C ASP A 58 3.25 -14.94 16.75
N TYR A 59 4.25 -15.00 15.86
CA TYR A 59 5.16 -16.13 15.73
C TYR A 59 6.32 -16.10 16.72
N ASP A 60 7.05 -14.98 16.79
CA ASP A 60 8.27 -14.82 17.59
C ASP A 60 8.21 -13.64 18.59
N GLY A 61 7.04 -13.00 18.74
CA GLY A 61 6.77 -11.97 19.74
C GLY A 61 7.20 -10.55 19.32
N GLU A 62 7.94 -10.41 18.21
CA GLU A 62 8.47 -9.15 17.72
C GLU A 62 8.56 -9.18 16.18
N PRO A 63 8.54 -8.04 15.47
CA PRO A 63 8.72 -8.01 14.01
C PRO A 63 10.19 -8.24 13.60
N ASN A 64 10.75 -9.40 13.97
CA ASN A 64 12.12 -9.79 13.73
C ASN A 64 12.36 -10.28 12.29
N GLY A 65 13.63 -10.50 11.94
CA GLY A 65 14.06 -10.91 10.61
C GLY A 65 13.38 -12.16 10.04
N TRP A 66 13.42 -12.29 8.71
CA TRP A 66 12.72 -13.34 7.98
C TRP A 66 13.39 -14.72 8.14
N LEU A 67 12.65 -15.70 8.67
CA LEU A 67 13.13 -17.08 8.88
C LEU A 67 12.45 -18.06 7.91
N PRO A 68 13.16 -19.10 7.42
CA PRO A 68 12.56 -20.14 6.59
C PRO A 68 11.38 -20.86 7.28
N GLU A 69 11.49 -21.11 8.59
CA GLU A 69 10.45 -21.75 9.41
C GLU A 69 9.21 -20.85 9.50
N PHE A 70 9.43 -19.55 9.69
CA PHE A 70 8.35 -18.56 9.64
C PHE A 70 7.65 -18.56 8.27
N SER A 71 8.40 -18.67 7.17
CA SER A 71 7.81 -18.68 5.83
C SER A 71 6.84 -19.84 5.64
N ALA A 72 7.23 -21.05 6.08
CA ALA A 72 6.36 -22.23 6.01
C ALA A 72 5.12 -22.05 6.90
N TRP A 73 5.33 -21.58 8.13
CA TRP A 73 4.25 -21.32 9.09
C TRP A 73 3.25 -20.26 8.62
N TYR A 74 3.76 -19.16 8.05
CA TYR A 74 2.96 -18.04 7.54
C TYR A 74 2.17 -18.45 6.31
N ARG A 75 2.74 -19.23 5.38
CA ARG A 75 2.02 -19.70 4.18
C ARG A 75 0.70 -20.42 4.50
N GLU A 76 0.67 -21.20 5.58
CA GLU A 76 -0.55 -21.89 6.03
C GLU A 76 -1.61 -20.94 6.64
N ARG A 77 -1.20 -19.74 7.06
CA ARG A 77 -2.03 -18.78 7.82
C ARG A 77 -2.22 -17.44 7.09
N ARG A 78 -1.56 -17.26 5.94
CA ARG A 78 -1.44 -15.99 5.22
C ARG A 78 -2.81 -15.37 4.93
N GLU A 79 -3.77 -16.17 4.47
CA GLU A 79 -5.12 -15.68 4.15
C GLU A 79 -5.84 -15.07 5.36
N LYS A 80 -5.63 -15.64 6.57
CA LYS A 80 -6.18 -15.09 7.82
C LYS A 80 -5.60 -13.70 8.08
N TYR A 81 -4.28 -13.57 8.07
CA TYR A 81 -3.61 -12.30 8.34
C TYR A 81 -3.90 -11.23 7.29
N LEU A 82 -4.00 -11.61 6.01
CA LEU A 82 -4.41 -10.67 4.96
C LEU A 82 -5.83 -10.17 5.15
N LYS A 83 -6.74 -11.04 5.57
CA LYS A 83 -8.11 -10.64 5.87
C LYS A 83 -8.13 -9.67 7.06
N GLU A 84 -7.48 -10.01 8.16
CA GLU A 84 -7.42 -9.17 9.37
C GLU A 84 -6.75 -7.82 9.09
N ALA A 85 -5.64 -7.81 8.35
CA ALA A 85 -4.98 -6.58 7.92
C ALA A 85 -5.89 -5.75 7.00
N ARG A 86 -6.66 -6.39 6.12
CA ARG A 86 -7.60 -5.68 5.25
C ARG A 86 -8.74 -5.06 6.05
N ASP A 87 -9.33 -5.80 6.99
CA ASP A 87 -10.41 -5.32 7.83
C ASP A 87 -9.91 -4.14 8.69
N TYR A 88 -8.79 -4.32 9.40
CA TYR A 88 -8.15 -3.27 10.19
C TYR A 88 -7.83 -2.02 9.37
N LEU A 89 -7.13 -2.16 8.24
CA LEU A 89 -6.76 -0.99 7.44
C LEU A 89 -7.98 -0.32 6.80
N ASP A 90 -9.10 -1.00 6.62
CA ASP A 90 -10.32 -0.34 6.13
C ASP A 90 -10.93 0.58 7.20
N GLU A 91 -10.97 0.08 8.43
CA GLU A 91 -11.56 0.76 9.59
C GLU A 91 -10.65 1.86 10.16
N GLU A 92 -9.37 1.54 10.36
CA GLU A 92 -8.47 2.33 11.22
C GLU A 92 -7.43 3.15 10.45
N ALA A 93 -7.05 2.78 9.22
CA ALA A 93 -5.98 3.50 8.54
C ALA A 93 -6.38 4.92 8.18
N THR A 94 -5.55 5.87 8.61
CA THR A 94 -5.74 7.31 8.42
C THR A 94 -5.36 7.74 7.00
N ASN A 95 -5.76 8.95 6.62
CA ASN A 95 -5.30 9.52 5.36
C ASN A 95 -3.79 9.79 5.39
N ASP A 96 -3.27 10.24 6.55
CA ASP A 96 -1.86 10.59 6.71
C ASP A 96 -0.95 9.36 6.52
N GLU A 97 -1.33 8.19 7.07
CA GLU A 97 -0.59 6.93 6.84
C GLU A 97 -0.60 6.50 5.38
N ILE A 98 -1.70 6.74 4.66
CA ILE A 98 -1.76 6.44 3.22
C ILE A 98 -0.90 7.43 2.44
N ASP A 99 -0.91 8.70 2.82
CA ASP A 99 -0.07 9.72 2.19
C ASP A 99 1.41 9.46 2.41
N GLU A 100 1.81 9.04 3.61
CA GLU A 100 3.18 8.61 3.91
C GLU A 100 3.59 7.45 3.01
N GLU A 101 2.75 6.44 2.85
CA GLU A 101 3.05 5.31 1.95
C GLU A 101 3.17 5.75 0.49
N ILE A 102 2.32 6.68 0.05
CA ILE A 102 2.42 7.28 -1.29
C ILE A 102 3.77 7.97 -1.46
N GLN A 103 4.19 8.80 -0.49
CA GLN A 103 5.48 9.49 -0.59
C GLN A 103 6.65 8.49 -0.58
N ASN A 104 6.60 7.44 0.24
CA ASN A 104 7.61 6.38 0.23
C ASN A 104 7.73 5.71 -1.15
N GLU A 105 6.60 5.40 -1.81
CA GLU A 105 6.63 4.86 -3.17
C GLU A 105 7.19 5.86 -4.19
N LEU A 106 6.86 7.14 -4.07
CA LEU A 106 7.38 8.19 -4.95
C LEU A 106 8.88 8.44 -4.75
N GLU A 107 9.37 8.38 -3.53
CA GLU A 107 10.80 8.42 -3.22
C GLU A 107 11.52 7.24 -3.89
N ALA A 108 10.96 6.03 -3.80
CA ALA A 108 11.51 4.84 -4.44
C ALA A 108 11.50 4.89 -5.99
N TRP A 109 10.65 5.71 -6.61
CA TRP A 109 10.66 5.91 -8.07
C TRP A 109 11.77 6.86 -8.54
N ASN A 110 12.33 7.66 -7.63
CA ASN A 110 13.35 8.66 -7.95
C ASN A 110 14.80 8.20 -7.68
N ASP A 111 14.98 7.00 -7.11
CA ASP A 111 16.28 6.31 -6.92
C ASP A 111 16.74 5.58 -8.21
#